data_AF-M1MQ62-F1
#
_entry.id   AF-M1MQ62-F1
#
_cell.length_a   1.000
_cell.length_b   1.000
_cell.length_c   1.000
_cell.angle_alpha   90.00
_cell.angle_beta   90.00
_cell.angle_gamma   90.00
#
_symmetry.space_group_name_H-M   'P 1'
#
loop_
_entity.id
_entity.type
_entity.pdbx_description
1 polymer ?
#
loop_
_entity_poly.entity_id
_entity_poly.type
_entity_poly.pdbx_seq_one_letter_code
_entity_poly.pdbx_strand_id
1 'polypeptide(L)' 'MKSRQPITVRVHYPETTEGMEMLKNSQAEVMIDILEKQLGEKKVRELVEYMKIKTEKA' A
#
# COMPACT_ATOMS: atom_id res chain seq x y z
N MET A 1 6.24 -18.41 -34.25
CA MET A 1 5.67 -17.69 -33.08
C MET A 1 6.72 -16.66 -32.61
N LYS A 2 6.42 -15.36 -32.59
CA LYS A 2 7.35 -14.36 -32.04
C LYS A 2 7.49 -14.62 -30.54
N SER A 3 8.70 -14.90 -30.07
CA SER A 3 8.95 -15.08 -28.63
C SER A 3 8.63 -13.78 -27.91
N ARG A 4 7.86 -13.85 -26.82
CA ARG A 4 7.62 -12.69 -25.97
C ARG A 4 8.95 -12.32 -25.32
N GLN A 5 9.54 -11.19 -25.72
CA GLN A 5 10.73 -10.71 -25.05
C GLN A 5 10.37 -10.32 -23.60
N PRO A 6 11.24 -10.63 -22.63
CA PRO A 6 11.01 -10.26 -21.24
C PRO A 6 11.03 -8.73 -21.11
N ILE A 7 10.00 -8.18 -20.48
CA ILE A 7 9.94 -6.76 -20.15
C ILE A 7 10.79 -6.54 -18.90
N THR A 8 11.81 -5.68 -19.00
CA THR A 8 12.58 -5.23 -17.84
C THR A 8 12.01 -3.92 -17.33
N VAL A 9 11.54 -3.90 -16.10
CA VAL A 9 11.03 -2.70 -15.43
C VAL A 9 12.06 -2.20 -14.42
N ARG A 10 12.31 -0.89 -14.41
CA ARG A 10 13.07 -0.21 -13.35
C ARG A 10 12.14 0.70 -12.59
N VAL A 11 12.12 0.57 -11.27
CA VAL A 11 11.31 1.39 -10.37
C VAL A 11 12.24 2.38 -9.69
N HIS A 12 11.93 3.67 -9.80
CA HIS A 12 12.61 4.73 -9.08
C HIS A 12 11.73 5.19 -7.94
N TYR A 13 12.20 5.01 -6.71
CA TYR A 13 11.53 5.51 -5.53
C TYR A 13 11.96 6.95 -5.24
N PRO A 14 11.06 7.80 -4.74
CA PRO A 14 11.41 9.15 -4.32
C PRO A 14 12.35 9.10 -3.11
N GLU A 15 13.36 9.96 -3.12
CA GLU A 15 14.37 10.07 -2.05
C GLU A 15 14.10 11.24 -1.10
N THR A 16 13.27 12.20 -1.50
CA THR A 16 12.91 13.35 -0.65
C THR A 16 11.82 12.96 0.34
N THR A 17 11.81 13.60 1.51
CA THR A 17 10.77 13.39 2.54
C THR A 17 9.37 13.65 1.97
N GLU A 18 9.21 14.73 1.21
CA GLU A 18 7.94 15.07 0.55
C GLU A 18 7.52 13.98 -0.44
N GLY A 19 8.43 13.51 -1.29
CA GLY A 19 8.12 12.46 -2.27
C GLY A 19 7.79 11.12 -1.59
N MET A 20 8.46 10.79 -0.49
CA MET A 20 8.13 9.60 0.30
C MET A 20 6.74 9.69 0.92
N GLU A 21 6.33 10.85 1.46
CA GLU A 21 4.98 11.03 2.01
C GLU A 21 3.92 10.97 0.91
N MET A 22 4.15 11.58 -0.26
CA MET A 22 3.25 11.45 -1.40
C MET A 22 3.09 9.99 -1.85
N LEU A 23 4.21 9.25 -1.91
CA LEU A 23 4.17 7.83 -2.28
C LEU A 23 3.37 7.02 -1.26
N LYS A 24 3.63 7.19 0.04
CA LYS A 24 2.90 6.52 1.10
C LYS A 24 1.40 6.78 0.99
N ASN A 25 0.99 8.04 0.79
CA ASN A 25 -0.41 8.39 0.66
C ASN A 25 -1.04 7.73 -0.57
N SER A 26 -0.36 7.78 -1.73
CA SER A 26 -0.87 7.14 -2.95
C SER A 26 -1.02 5.62 -2.84
N GLN A 27 -0.10 4.95 -2.13
CA GLN A 27 -0.13 3.50 -1.95
C GLN A 27 -1.09 3.07 -0.85
N ALA A 28 -1.25 3.89 0.20
CA ALA A 28 -2.15 3.61 1.30
C ALA A 28 -3.59 3.51 0.81
N GLU A 29 -4.04 4.42 -0.05
CA GLU A 29 -5.39 4.38 -0.64
C GLU A 29 -5.62 3.08 -1.41
N VAL A 30 -4.72 2.72 -2.33
CA VAL A 30 -4.83 1.49 -3.12
C VAL A 30 -4.83 0.24 -2.23
N MET A 31 -4.02 0.24 -1.16
CA MET A 31 -3.97 -0.87 -0.22
C MET A 31 -5.27 -0.98 0.60
N ILE A 32 -5.81 0.13 1.07
CA ILE A 32 -7.10 0.16 1.79
C ILE A 32 -8.21 -0.35 0.88
N ASP A 33 -8.29 0.10 -0.37
CA ASP A 33 -9.26 -0.36 -1.35
C ASP A 33 -9.20 -1.88 -1.57
N ILE A 34 -7.99 -2.45 -1.66
CA ILE A 34 -7.80 -3.89 -1.81
C ILE A 34 -8.31 -4.62 -0.56
N LEU A 35 -7.98 -4.12 0.62
CA LEU A 35 -8.41 -4.72 1.89
C LEU A 35 -9.92 -4.64 2.05
N GLU A 36 -10.56 -3.52 1.68
CA GLU A 36 -12.01 -3.34 1.77
C GLU A 36 -12.74 -4.28 0.81
N LYS A 37 -12.22 -4.48 -0.41
CA LYS A 37 -12.75 -5.46 -1.35
C LYS A 37 -12.67 -6.90 -0.85
N GLN A 38 -11.64 -7.25 -0.08
CA GLN A 38 -11.43 -8.62 0.40
C GLN A 38 -12.12 -8.91 1.74
N LEU A 39 -12.14 -7.94 2.65
CA LEU A 39 -12.56 -8.14 4.04
C LEU A 39 -13.89 -7.44 4.37
N GLY A 40 -14.28 -6.46 3.56
CA GLY A 40 -15.37 -5.52 3.83
C GLY A 40 -14.93 -4.37 4.74
N GLU A 41 -15.48 -3.19 4.49
CA GLU A 41 -15.12 -1.92 5.16
C GLU A 41 -15.07 -2.01 6.69
N LYS A 42 -16.07 -2.69 7.29
CA LYS A 42 -16.15 -2.82 8.75
C LYS A 42 -14.92 -3.53 9.33
N LYS A 43 -14.49 -4.64 8.72
CA LYS A 43 -13.34 -5.43 9.21
C LYS A 43 -12.02 -4.68 8.98
N VAL A 44 -11.92 -3.91 7.89
CA VAL A 44 -10.75 -3.07 7.65
C VAL A 44 -10.62 -1.99 8.71
N ARG A 45 -11.73 -1.34 9.10
CA ARG A 45 -11.72 -0.37 10.21
C ARG A 45 -11.28 -1.01 11.53
N GLU A 46 -11.81 -2.19 11.85
CA GLU A 46 -11.41 -2.94 13.06
C GLU A 46 -9.92 -3.31 13.05
N LEU A 47 -9.38 -3.70 11.88
CA LEU A 47 -7.96 -4.02 11.70
C LEU A 47 -7.07 -2.79 11.92
N VAL A 48 -7.42 -1.64 11.32
CA VAL A 48 -6.68 -0.38 11.47
C VAL A 48 -6.68 0.05 12.93
N GLU A 49 -7.81 -0.06 13.61
CA GLU A 49 -7.92 0.30 15.03
C GLU A 49 -7.07 -0.62 15.92
N TYR A 50 -7.11 -1.93 15.67
CA TYR A 50 -6.26 -2.89 16.36
C TYR A 50 -4.77 -2.58 16.18
N MET A 51 -4.35 -2.22 14.96
CA MET A 51 -2.97 -1.86 14.66
C MET A 51 -2.52 -0.60 15.40
N LYS A 52 -3.37 0.44 15.48
CA LYS A 52 -3.07 1.65 16.27
C LYS A 52 -2.80 1.31 17.73
N ILE A 53 -3.70 0.55 18.35
CA ILE A 53 -3.58 0.12 19.75
C ILE A 53 -2.28 -0.67 19.97
N LYS A 54 -1.88 -1.51 19.01
CA LYS A 54 -0.62 -2.27 19.11
C LYS A 54 0.62 -1.40 18.98
N THR A 55 0.56 -0.34 18.17
CA THR A 55 1.69 0.55 17.91
C THR A 55 1.91 1.52 19.07
N GLU A 56 0.84 1.95 19.75
CA GLU A 56 0.90 2.77 20.97
C GLU A 56 1.38 2.00 22.21
N LYS A 57 1.34 0.67 22.16
CA LYS A 57 1.82 -0.24 23.22
C LYS A 57 3.25 -0.74 23.00
N ALA A 58 3.86 -0.43 21.86
CA ALA A 58 5.22 -0.83 21.47
C ALA A 58 6.20 0.33 21.71
#